data_AF-A0A3N5R9P2-F1
#
_entry.id   AF-A0A3N5R9P2-F1
#
_cell.length_a   1.000
_cell.length_b   1.000
_cell.length_c   1.000
_cell.angle_alpha   90.00
_cell.angle_beta   90.00
_cell.angle_gamma   90.00
#
_symmetry.space_group_name_H-M   'P 1'
#
loop_
_entity.id
_entity.type
_entity.pdbx_description
1 polymer ?
#
loop_
_entity_poly.entity_id
_entity_poly.type
_entity_poly.pdbx_seq_one_letter_code
_entity_poly.pdbx_strand_id
1 'polypeptide(L)'
;MKTTKEFLVKQQEEKEQLIKKQNQCFICHNIIDQDKKKKARWQWGMENDIFLCEKCYNKKERDYQTKIDFCVKCGKKIGFLRYNPKPKWKVDGQLCRKCWDAINASQN
;
A
#
# COMPACT_ATOMS: atom_id res chain seq x y z
N MET A 1 -10.53 34.94 30.40
CA MET A 1 -9.56 35.10 29.29
C MET A 1 -8.43 34.13 29.53
N LYS A 2 -8.11 33.24 28.57
CA LYS A 2 -6.92 32.38 28.68
C LYS A 2 -5.68 33.26 28.68
N THR A 3 -4.71 32.99 29.53
CA THR A 3 -3.47 33.79 29.60
C THR A 3 -2.63 33.58 28.34
N THR A 4 -1.84 34.58 27.93
CA THR A 4 -0.97 34.48 26.73
C THR A 4 -0.06 33.25 26.77
N LYS A 5 0.35 32.82 27.98
CA LYS A 5 1.15 31.61 28.20
C LYS A 5 0.35 30.32 27.92
N GLU A 6 -0.88 30.21 28.39
CA GLU A 6 -1.76 29.05 28.12
C GLU A 6 -2.05 28.88 26.63
N PHE A 7 -2.21 29.98 25.90
CA PHE A 7 -2.43 29.93 24.45
C PHE A 7 -1.20 29.41 23.68
N LEU A 8 0.01 29.86 24.05
CA LEU A 8 1.25 29.41 23.44
C LEU A 8 1.54 27.93 23.72
N VAL A 9 1.28 27.47 24.94
CA VAL A 9 1.43 26.05 25.32
C VAL A 9 0.49 25.16 24.48
N LYS A 10 -0.79 25.54 24.35
CA LYS A 10 -1.77 24.78 23.54
C LYS A 10 -1.37 24.68 22.07
N GLN A 11 -0.86 25.77 21.50
CA GLN A 11 -0.33 25.79 20.12
C GLN A 11 0.87 24.83 19.94
N GLN A 12 1.73 24.73 20.95
CA GLN A 12 2.89 23.84 20.92
C GLN A 12 2.47 22.37 21.04
N GLU A 13 1.53 22.04 21.94
CA GLU A 13 0.95 20.70 22.06
C GLU A 13 0.26 20.24 20.77
N GLU A 14 -0.52 21.12 20.12
CA GLU A 14 -1.18 20.83 18.84
C GLU A 14 -0.16 20.54 17.73
N LYS A 15 0.94 21.29 17.66
CA LYS A 15 2.04 21.04 16.71
C LYS A 15 2.73 19.71 16.97
N GLU A 16 3.03 19.38 18.22
CA GLU A 16 3.64 18.09 18.59
C GLU A 16 2.73 16.91 18.28
N GLN A 17 1.42 17.04 18.50
CA GLN A 17 0.44 16.03 18.10
C GLN A 17 0.37 15.86 16.58
N LEU A 18 0.45 16.95 15.82
CA LEU A 18 0.47 16.91 14.36
C LEU A 18 1.72 16.19 13.83
N ILE A 19 2.89 16.49 14.41
CA ILE A 19 4.17 15.84 14.08
C ILE A 19 4.12 14.35 14.40
N LYS A 20 3.59 13.97 15.57
CA LYS A 20 3.41 12.56 15.94
C LYS A 20 2.50 11.81 14.97
N LYS A 21 1.40 12.41 14.52
CA LYS A 21 0.52 11.83 13.49
C LYS A 21 1.22 11.68 12.14
N GLN A 22 2.02 12.67 11.72
CA GLN A 22 2.79 12.59 10.47
C GLN A 22 3.87 11.49 10.50
N ASN A 23 4.40 11.21 11.68
CA ASN A 23 5.44 10.21 11.89
C ASN A 23 4.87 8.82 12.19
N GLN A 24 3.59 8.56 11.89
CA GLN A 24 2.96 7.28 12.18
C GLN A 24 2.90 6.39 10.93
N CYS A 25 3.23 5.10 11.08
CA CYS A 25 3.01 4.11 10.03
C CYS A 25 1.51 3.92 9.78
N PHE A 26 1.07 4.06 8.54
CA PHE A 26 -0.35 3.88 8.20
C PHE A 26 -0.87 2.45 8.43
N ILE A 27 -0.01 1.44 8.34
CA ILE A 27 -0.43 0.03 8.49
C ILE A 27 -0.41 -0.41 9.95
N CYS A 28 0.73 -0.22 10.64
CA CYS A 28 0.93 -0.76 11.97
C CYS A 28 0.83 0.29 13.08
N HIS A 29 0.61 1.56 12.73
CA HIS A 29 0.42 2.66 13.67
C HIS A 29 1.60 2.95 14.61
N ASN A 30 2.78 2.35 14.35
CA ASN A 30 3.99 2.64 15.11
C ASN A 30 4.56 4.00 14.69
N ILE A 31 5.15 4.71 15.65
CA ILE A 31 5.92 5.93 15.39
C ILE A 31 7.20 5.54 14.63
N ILE A 32 7.52 6.32 13.59
CA ILE A 32 8.63 6.15 12.67
C ILE A 32 9.48 7.42 12.74
N ASP A 33 10.79 7.26 12.79
CA ASP A 33 11.70 8.39 12.61
C ASP A 33 11.54 9.00 11.21
N GLN A 34 11.66 10.33 11.12
CA GLN A 34 11.40 11.08 9.88
C GLN A 34 12.30 10.65 8.71
N ASP A 35 13.50 10.16 8.99
CA ASP A 35 14.50 9.65 8.04
C ASP A 35 14.21 8.21 7.57
N LYS A 36 13.53 7.41 8.39
CA LYS A 36 13.23 5.99 8.12
C LYS A 36 11.88 5.75 7.45
N LYS A 37 11.06 6.80 7.29
CA LYS A 37 9.76 6.69 6.64
C LYS A 37 9.89 6.36 5.16
N LYS A 38 9.13 5.37 4.70
CA LYS A 38 9.05 4.99 3.29
C LYS A 38 7.69 5.42 2.73
N LYS A 39 7.70 6.14 1.60
CA LYS A 39 6.46 6.49 0.89
C LYS A 39 5.88 5.24 0.22
N ALA A 40 4.57 5.04 0.34
CA ALA A 40 3.87 3.99 -0.39
C ALA A 40 4.04 4.18 -1.91
N ARG A 41 4.05 3.08 -2.68
CA ARG A 41 4.08 3.15 -4.15
C ARG A 41 2.67 3.29 -4.70
N TRP A 42 2.50 4.17 -5.69
CA TRP A 42 1.22 4.36 -6.39
C TRP A 42 0.64 3.05 -6.96
N GLN A 43 1.51 2.12 -7.40
CA GLN A 43 1.13 0.81 -7.95
C GLN A 43 0.37 -0.08 -6.97
N TRP A 44 0.47 0.21 -5.66
CA TRP A 44 -0.25 -0.52 -4.62
C TRP A 44 -1.69 -0.04 -4.42
N GLY A 45 -2.14 0.97 -5.16
CA GLY A 45 -3.46 1.57 -4.98
C GLY A 45 -3.59 2.34 -3.66
N MET A 46 -2.47 2.84 -3.13
CA MET A 46 -2.41 3.68 -1.94
C MET A 46 -2.23 5.14 -2.32
N GLU A 47 -2.77 6.06 -1.53
CA GLU A 47 -2.55 7.50 -1.69
C GLU A 47 -1.06 7.85 -1.54
N ASN A 48 -0.60 8.87 -2.28
CA ASN A 48 0.82 9.24 -2.38
C ASN A 48 1.42 9.77 -1.06
N ASP A 49 0.59 10.20 -0.13
CA ASP A 49 1.00 10.80 1.15
C ASP A 49 0.98 9.79 2.33
N ILE A 50 0.84 8.50 2.01
CA ILE A 50 0.92 7.43 2.99
C ILE A 50 2.38 7.05 3.27
N PHE A 51 2.76 7.12 4.54
CA PHE A 51 4.07 6.69 5.03
C PHE A 51 3.98 5.35 5.76
N LEU A 52 4.95 4.48 5.50
CA LEU A 52 5.09 3.17 6.10
C LEU A 52 6.43 3.05 6.80
N CYS A 53 6.45 2.26 7.87
CA CYS A 53 7.71 1.79 8.43
C CYS A 53 8.34 0.77 7.49
N GLU A 54 9.66 0.58 7.59
CA GLU A 54 10.40 -0.34 6.72
C GLU A 54 9.81 -1.76 6.69
N LYS A 55 9.40 -2.30 7.84
CA LYS A 55 8.79 -3.64 7.94
C LYS A 55 7.50 -3.73 7.11
N CYS A 56 6.61 -2.76 7.26
CA CYS A 56 5.35 -2.72 6.53
C CYS A 56 5.56 -2.47 5.04
N TYR A 57 6.51 -1.62 4.68
CA TYR A 57 6.89 -1.36 3.30
C TYR A 57 7.41 -2.62 2.61
N ASN A 58 8.39 -3.31 3.21
CA ASN A 58 8.99 -4.51 2.64
C ASN A 58 7.99 -5.65 2.51
N LYS A 59 7.04 -5.77 3.47
CA LYS A 59 5.94 -6.72 3.37
C LYS A 59 5.04 -6.39 2.17
N LYS A 60 4.62 -5.12 2.03
CA LYS A 60 3.78 -4.69 0.91
C LYS A 60 4.46 -4.85 -0.45
N GLU A 61 5.74 -4.52 -0.55
CA GLU A 61 6.53 -4.74 -1.75
C GLU A 61 6.56 -6.22 -2.14
N ARG A 62 6.81 -7.11 -1.17
CA ARG A 62 6.80 -8.55 -1.41
C ARG A 62 5.44 -9.06 -1.86
N ASP A 63 4.38 -8.65 -1.17
CA ASP A 63 3.00 -9.04 -1.51
C ASP A 63 2.64 -8.59 -2.93
N TYR A 64 2.99 -7.35 -3.29
CA TYR A 64 2.81 -6.83 -4.64
C TYR A 64 3.63 -7.62 -5.67
N GLN A 65 4.88 -7.92 -5.36
CA GLN A 65 5.74 -8.65 -6.28
C GLN A 65 5.24 -10.07 -6.52
N THR A 66 4.79 -10.77 -5.48
CA THR A 66 4.14 -12.07 -5.62
C THR A 66 2.90 -11.98 -6.50
N LYS A 67 2.09 -10.93 -6.34
CA LYS A 67 0.87 -10.72 -7.12
C LYS A 67 1.13 -10.47 -8.62
N ILE A 68 2.26 -9.86 -8.99
CA ILE A 68 2.62 -9.62 -10.39
C ILE A 68 3.43 -10.76 -11.03
N ASP A 69 4.19 -11.51 -10.22
CA ASP A 69 5.06 -12.58 -10.71
C ASP A 69 4.39 -13.94 -10.75
N PHE A 70 3.23 -14.12 -10.12
CA PHE A 70 2.56 -15.41 -10.07
C PHE A 70 1.12 -15.31 -10.58
N CYS A 71 0.67 -16.39 -11.24
CA CYS A 71 -0.70 -16.52 -11.67
C CYS A 71 -1.60 -16.70 -10.45
N VAL A 72 -2.53 -15.77 -10.22
CA VAL A 72 -3.45 -15.81 -9.08
C VAL A 72 -4.37 -17.03 -9.08
N LYS A 73 -4.57 -17.67 -10.24
CA LYS A 73 -5.42 -18.86 -10.36
C LYS A 73 -4.69 -20.19 -10.15
N CYS A 74 -3.46 -20.32 -10.62
CA CYS A 74 -2.74 -21.61 -10.60
C CYS A 74 -1.40 -21.57 -9.86
N GLY A 75 -1.00 -20.42 -9.32
CA GLY A 75 0.27 -20.25 -8.60
C GLY A 75 1.52 -20.38 -9.47
N LYS A 76 1.39 -20.55 -10.79
CA LYS A 76 2.55 -20.63 -11.69
C LYS A 76 3.29 -19.30 -11.74
N LYS A 77 4.61 -19.32 -11.61
CA LYS A 77 5.47 -18.15 -11.88
C LYS A 77 5.34 -17.72 -13.34
N ILE A 78 4.93 -16.47 -13.54
CA ILE A 78 4.78 -15.81 -14.83
C ILE A 78 6.09 -15.10 -15.15
N GLY A 79 6.53 -15.21 -16.41
CA GLY A 79 7.68 -14.46 -16.91
C GLY A 79 7.29 -13.05 -17.34
N PHE A 80 7.87 -12.59 -18.44
CA PHE A 80 7.61 -11.27 -19.00
C PHE A 80 6.16 -11.09 -19.48
N LEU A 81 5.53 -12.16 -20.00
CA LEU A 81 4.17 -12.12 -20.54
C LEU A 81 3.13 -12.35 -19.44
N ARG A 82 2.47 -11.27 -19.03
CA ARG A 82 1.43 -11.24 -17.99
C ARG A 82 0.08 -10.86 -18.60
N TYR A 83 -1.00 -11.44 -18.11
CA TYR A 83 -2.34 -11.19 -18.64
C TYR A 83 -3.23 -10.58 -17.55
N ASN A 84 -3.69 -9.35 -17.81
CA ASN A 84 -4.61 -8.65 -16.93
C ASN A 84 -6.02 -9.26 -17.03
N PRO A 85 -6.67 -9.61 -15.91
CA PRO A 85 -8.08 -9.96 -15.88
C PRO A 85 -8.96 -8.83 -16.42
N LYS A 86 -10.08 -9.17 -17.08
CA LYS A 86 -11.09 -8.17 -17.45
C LYS A 86 -11.76 -7.59 -16.18
N PRO A 87 -12.14 -6.31 -16.15
CA PRO A 87 -12.77 -5.70 -14.97
C PRO A 87 -13.98 -6.46 -14.43
N LYS A 88 -14.81 -7.03 -15.32
CA LYS A 88 -16.00 -7.81 -14.95
C LYS A 88 -15.71 -9.11 -14.17
N TRP A 89 -14.48 -9.64 -14.26
CA TRP A 89 -14.12 -10.91 -13.62
C TRP A 89 -13.83 -10.78 -12.12
N LYS A 90 -13.65 -9.56 -11.60
CA LYS A 90 -13.34 -9.30 -10.18
C LYS A 90 -12.16 -10.14 -9.65
N VAL A 91 -11.17 -10.41 -10.50
CA VAL A 91 -9.95 -11.14 -10.14
C VAL A 91 -8.84 -10.15 -9.84
N ASP A 92 -8.28 -10.22 -8.63
CA ASP A 92 -7.23 -9.32 -8.19
C ASP A 92 -5.84 -9.97 -8.31
N GLY A 93 -5.11 -9.67 -9.39
CA GLY A 93 -3.77 -10.21 -9.65
C GLY A 93 -3.53 -10.51 -11.13
N GLN A 94 -2.36 -11.08 -11.44
CA GLN A 94 -2.00 -11.45 -12.81
C GLN A 94 -2.43 -12.88 -13.15
N LEU A 95 -2.70 -13.13 -14.43
CA LEU A 95 -2.98 -14.47 -14.95
C LEU A 95 -1.91 -14.90 -15.94
N CYS A 96 -1.60 -16.20 -15.96
CA CYS A 96 -0.91 -16.79 -17.09
C CYS A 96 -1.87 -16.96 -18.28
N ARG A 97 -1.32 -17.10 -19.49
CA ARG A 97 -2.11 -17.25 -20.72
C ARG A 97 -3.20 -18.32 -20.59
N LYS A 98 -2.83 -19.52 -20.11
CA LYS A 98 -3.76 -20.65 -19.97
C LYS A 98 -4.96 -20.33 -19.07
N CYS A 99 -4.73 -19.73 -17.91
CA CYS A 99 -5.82 -19.37 -17.00
C CYS A 99 -6.67 -18.22 -17.54
N TRP A 100 -6.06 -17.26 -18.24
CA TRP A 100 -6.79 -16.17 -18.87
C TRP A 100 -7.73 -16.69 -19.95
N ASP A 101 -7.24 -17.56 -20.84
CA ASP A 101 -8.04 -18.17 -21.92
C ASP A 101 -9.18 -19.01 -21.35
N ALA A 102 -8.92 -19.79 -20.29
CA ALA A 102 -9.93 -20.62 -19.64
C ALA A 102 -11.08 -19.80 -19.04
N ILE A 103 -10.76 -18.71 -18.32
CA ILE A 103 -11.80 -17.80 -17.80
C ILE A 103 -12.52 -17.10 -18.95
N ASN A 104 -11.80 -16.68 -19.99
CA ASN A 104 -12.41 -16.00 -21.12
C ASN A 104 -13.41 -16.89 -21.87
N ALA A 105 -13.08 -18.17 -22.05
CA ALA A 105 -13.95 -19.15 -22.67
C ALA A 105 -15.18 -19.46 -21.81
N SER A 106 -15.06 -19.47 -20.48
CA SER A 106 -16.19 -19.73 -19.58
C SER A 106 -17.13 -18.54 -19.37
N GLN A 107 -16.89 -17.43 -20.06
CA GLN A 107 -17.61 -16.16 -19.91
C GLN A 107 -18.32 -15.75 -21.21
N ASN A 108 -18.22 -16.62 -22.23
CA ASN A 108 -18.97 -16.63 -23.47
C ASN A 108 -19.99 -17.77 -23.40
#